data_AF-H0TRC6-F1
#
_entry.id   AF-H0TRC6-F1
#
_cell.length_a   1.000
_cell.length_b   1.000
_cell.length_c   1.000
_cell.angle_alpha   90.00
_cell.angle_beta   90.00
_cell.angle_gamma   90.00
#
_symmetry.space_group_name_H-M   'P 1'
#
loop_
_entity.id
_entity.type
_entity.pdbx_description
1 polymer ?
#
loop_
_entity_poly.entity_id
_entity_poly.type
_entity_poly.pdbx_seq_one_letter_code
_entity_poly.pdbx_strand_id
1 'polypeptide(L)'
;MQDMLSNLIARDTMHQQQWLAIVEDLGGASQRPIPNGFDRSKQAAEFAYMLMGTARNGAPPEAGRYCEGPSLDGNGQFTMRAVFEPLGEVPNRFRILGTHVSAAQREQMNQEPRRNALT
;
A
#
# COMPACT_ATOMS: atom_id res chain seq x y z
N MET A 1 6.47 -5.54 32.79
CA MET A 1 5.79 -5.18 31.52
C MET A 1 5.63 -3.66 31.38
N GLN A 2 5.10 -2.95 32.39
CA GLN A 2 4.84 -1.51 32.31
C GLN A 2 6.11 -0.68 32.04
N ASP A 3 7.24 -0.99 32.68
CA ASP A 3 8.50 -0.27 32.46
C ASP A 3 9.03 -0.37 31.03
N MET A 4 8.92 -1.56 30.43
CA MET A 4 9.26 -1.78 29.02
C MET A 4 8.34 -0.97 28.10
N LEU A 5 7.02 -1.00 28.34
CA LEU A 5 6.06 -0.22 27.54
C LEU A 5 6.30 1.29 27.68
N SER A 6 6.58 1.76 28.89
CA SER A 6 6.94 3.16 29.14
C SER A 6 8.17 3.57 28.32
N ASN A 7 9.20 2.72 28.30
CA ASN A 7 10.39 2.96 27.48
C ASN A 7 10.07 2.98 25.98
N LEU A 8 9.29 2.01 25.49
CA LEU A 8 8.94 1.92 24.07
C LEU A 8 8.09 3.11 23.60
N ILE A 9 7.17 3.59 24.43
CA ILE A 9 6.38 4.80 24.14
C ILE A 9 7.30 6.03 24.04
N ALA A 10 8.26 6.17 24.96
CA ALA A 10 9.23 7.28 24.91
C ALA A 10 10.10 7.22 23.64
N ARG A 11 10.51 6.01 23.24
CA ARG A 11 11.25 5.80 21.99
C ARG A 11 10.40 6.10 20.76
N ASP A 12 9.12 5.74 20.78
CA ASP A 12 8.18 6.06 19.70
C ASP A 12 8.01 7.57 19.53
N THR A 13 7.86 8.32 20.63
CA THR A 13 7.86 9.79 20.59
C THR A 13 9.11 10.34 19.90
N MET A 14 10.29 9.82 20.23
CA MET A 14 11.53 10.26 19.59
C MET A 14 11.53 9.92 18.09
N HIS A 15 11.11 8.71 17.69
CA HIS A 15 11.05 8.34 16.27
C HIS A 15 10.08 9.24 15.50
N GLN A 16 8.92 9.58 16.07
CA GLN A 16 7.98 10.53 15.47
C GLN A 16 8.65 11.90 15.24
N GLN A 17 9.36 12.42 16.25
CA GLN A 17 10.11 13.69 16.11
C GLN A 17 11.21 13.60 15.04
N GLN A 18 11.94 12.48 15.00
CA GLN A 18 12.99 12.24 14.02
C GLN A 18 12.44 12.27 12.59
N TRP A 19 11.29 11.63 12.34
CA TRP A 19 10.66 11.64 11.02
C TRP A 19 10.15 13.03 10.63
N LEU A 20 9.60 13.79 11.58
CA LEU A 20 9.16 15.16 11.32
C LEU A 20 10.33 16.08 10.96
N ALA A 21 11.44 15.98 11.69
CA ALA A 21 12.66 16.74 11.39
C ALA A 21 13.21 16.42 9.99
N ILE A 22 13.28 15.13 9.60
CA ILE A 22 13.75 14.75 8.26
C ILE A 22 12.83 15.30 7.17
N VAL A 23 11.52 15.31 7.39
CA VAL A 23 10.58 15.89 6.41
C VAL A 23 10.81 17.40 6.27
N GLU A 24 11.11 18.11 7.36
CA GLU A 24 11.44 19.53 7.34
C GLU A 24 12.78 19.80 6.63
N ASP A 25 13.84 19.07 7.00
CA ASP A 25 15.19 19.18 6.41
C ASP A 25 15.18 18.95 4.90
N LEU A 26 14.30 18.04 4.43
CA LEU A 26 14.13 17.74 3.00
C LEU A 26 13.21 18.74 2.28
N GLY A 27 12.83 19.87 2.89
CA GLY A 27 12.05 20.95 2.27
C GLY A 27 10.54 20.91 2.54
N GLY A 28 10.12 20.18 3.57
CA GLY A 28 8.75 20.18 4.08
C GLY A 28 7.72 19.71 3.06
N ALA A 29 6.54 20.34 3.06
CA ALA A 29 5.46 19.99 2.14
C ALA A 29 5.83 20.22 0.66
N SER A 30 6.69 21.18 0.37
CA SER A 30 7.04 21.56 -1.02
C SER A 30 7.85 20.50 -1.78
N GLN A 31 8.52 19.59 -1.07
CA GLN A 31 9.38 18.56 -1.67
C GLN A 31 8.77 17.15 -1.64
N ARG A 32 7.53 17.02 -1.18
CA ARG A 32 6.81 15.73 -1.12
C ARG A 32 6.35 15.28 -2.51
N PRO A 33 6.30 13.96 -2.81
CA PRO A 33 6.57 12.86 -1.88
C PRO A 33 8.06 12.60 -1.72
N ILE A 34 8.45 12.14 -0.53
CA ILE A 34 9.82 11.76 -0.22
C ILE A 34 9.88 10.23 -0.16
N PRO A 35 10.83 9.58 -0.86
CA PRO A 35 11.87 10.18 -1.69
C PRO A 35 11.33 10.74 -3.02
N ASN A 36 11.83 11.91 -3.42
CA ASN A 36 11.43 12.63 -4.63
C ASN A 36 12.31 12.30 -5.86
N GLY A 37 13.18 11.29 -5.75
CA GLY A 37 14.10 10.88 -6.82
C GLY A 37 13.45 10.06 -7.95
N PHE A 38 12.19 9.65 -7.80
CA PHE A 38 11.45 8.95 -8.83
C PHE A 38 10.71 9.92 -9.77
N ASP A 39 10.80 9.66 -11.07
CA ASP A 39 10.11 10.44 -12.10
C ASP A 39 8.59 10.26 -12.01
N ARG A 40 7.90 11.31 -11.54
CA ARG A 40 6.44 11.28 -11.34
C ARG A 40 5.65 11.05 -12.62
N SER A 41 6.19 11.41 -13.79
CA SER A 41 5.49 11.15 -15.06
C SER A 41 5.32 9.66 -15.36
N LYS A 42 6.12 8.81 -14.70
CA LYS A 42 6.06 7.34 -14.80
C LYS A 42 5.25 6.70 -13.68
N GLN A 43 4.80 7.49 -12.71
CA GLN A 43 3.93 7.01 -11.64
C GLN A 43 2.50 6.88 -12.17
N ALA A 44 1.78 5.84 -11.72
CA ALA A 44 0.34 5.76 -11.91
C ALA A 44 -0.38 6.82 -11.05
N ALA A 45 -0.42 8.05 -11.54
CA ALA A 45 -0.90 9.23 -10.81
C ALA A 45 -2.36 9.10 -10.33
N GLU A 46 -3.18 8.32 -11.05
CA GLU A 46 -4.57 8.03 -10.68
C GLU A 46 -4.73 7.34 -9.32
N PHE A 47 -3.69 6.66 -8.83
CA PHE A 47 -3.72 5.97 -7.53
C PHE A 47 -3.00 6.73 -6.41
N ALA A 48 -2.27 7.81 -6.72
CA ALA A 48 -1.38 8.47 -5.76
C ALA A 48 -2.11 9.10 -4.56
N TYR A 49 -3.36 9.53 -4.76
CA TYR A 49 -4.20 10.19 -3.75
C TYR A 49 -5.54 9.46 -3.54
N MET A 50 -5.61 8.17 -3.88
CA MET A 50 -6.81 7.37 -3.75
C MET A 50 -6.69 6.40 -2.58
N LEU A 51 -7.57 6.52 -1.58
CA LEU A 51 -7.77 5.46 -0.60
C LEU A 51 -8.62 4.34 -1.20
N MET A 52 -8.05 3.14 -1.24
CA MET A 52 -8.72 1.93 -1.71
C MET A 52 -9.28 1.13 -0.53
N GLY A 53 -10.60 0.97 -0.48
CA GLY A 53 -11.26 0.06 0.45
C GLY A 53 -10.97 -1.39 0.08
N THR A 54 -10.49 -2.16 1.07
CA THR A 54 -10.09 -3.58 0.91
C THR A 54 -10.94 -4.54 1.74
N ALA A 55 -12.02 -4.04 2.35
CA ALA A 55 -12.91 -4.85 3.17
C ALA A 55 -13.67 -5.88 2.30
N ARG A 56 -13.62 -7.15 2.69
CA ARG A 56 -14.24 -8.25 1.93
C ARG A 56 -15.77 -8.12 1.78
N ASN A 57 -16.42 -7.51 2.76
CA ASN A 57 -17.87 -7.25 2.74
C ASN A 57 -18.24 -5.96 2.01
N GLY A 58 -17.27 -5.26 1.42
CA GLY A 58 -17.48 -3.98 0.73
C GLY A 58 -17.79 -2.81 1.66
N ALA A 59 -17.56 -2.96 2.98
CA ALA A 59 -17.73 -1.84 3.90
C ALA A 59 -16.69 -0.75 3.59
N PRO A 60 -17.10 0.53 3.50
CA PRO A 60 -16.16 1.62 3.30
C PRO A 60 -15.20 1.70 4.51
N PRO A 61 -13.92 2.06 4.28
CA PRO A 61 -13.03 2.38 5.39
C PRO A 61 -13.57 3.57 6.18
N GLU A 62 -13.18 3.69 7.44
CA GLU A 62 -13.56 4.83 8.27
C GLU A 62 -13.11 6.14 7.60
N ALA A 63 -14.02 7.12 7.54
CA ALA A 63 -13.76 8.38 6.88
C ALA A 63 -12.68 9.16 7.65
N GLY A 64 -11.51 9.32 7.02
CA GLY A 64 -10.43 10.16 7.50
C GLY A 64 -10.19 11.36 6.57
N ARG A 65 -9.34 12.29 7.02
CA ARG A 65 -8.90 13.45 6.20
C ARG A 65 -8.26 13.03 4.86
N TYR A 66 -7.79 11.80 4.76
CA TYR A 66 -7.18 11.22 3.56
C TYR A 66 -8.20 10.60 2.58
N CYS A 67 -9.51 10.70 2.86
CA CYS A 67 -10.57 10.20 1.98
C CYS A 67 -11.08 11.25 0.99
N GLU A 68 -10.96 12.54 1.31
CA GLU A 68 -11.50 13.65 0.52
C GLU A 68 -10.74 14.96 0.75
N GLY A 69 -10.87 15.89 -0.20
CA GLY A 69 -10.28 17.24 -0.10
C GLY A 69 -8.84 17.33 -0.58
N PRO A 70 -8.15 18.46 -0.36
CA PRO A 70 -6.79 18.65 -0.85
C PRO A 70 -5.77 17.75 -0.15
N SER A 71 -4.83 17.24 -0.95
CA SER A 71 -3.72 16.45 -0.45
C SER A 71 -2.82 17.27 0.48
N LEU A 72 -2.17 16.61 1.44
CA LEU A 72 -1.32 17.30 2.43
C LEU A 72 -0.06 17.93 1.82
N ASP A 73 0.33 17.49 0.63
CA ASP A 73 1.44 18.04 -0.16
C ASP A 73 0.97 19.08 -1.19
N GLY A 74 -0.34 19.32 -1.34
CA GLY A 74 -0.91 20.27 -2.30
C GLY A 74 -0.83 19.84 -3.77
N ASN A 75 -0.40 18.61 -4.05
CA ASN A 75 -0.19 18.10 -5.41
C ASN A 75 -1.43 17.44 -6.03
N GLY A 76 -2.52 17.26 -5.28
CA GLY A 76 -3.74 16.60 -5.76
C GLY A 76 -4.91 16.69 -4.79
N GLN A 77 -5.93 15.89 -5.06
CA GLN A 77 -7.12 15.76 -4.21
C GLN A 77 -7.21 14.32 -3.71
N PHE A 78 -7.42 14.15 -2.42
CA PHE A 78 -7.79 12.87 -1.84
C PHE A 78 -9.15 12.44 -2.38
N THR A 79 -9.23 11.15 -2.68
CA THR A 79 -10.46 10.48 -3.08
C THR A 79 -10.54 9.11 -2.40
N MET A 80 -11.74 8.58 -2.25
CA MET A 80 -11.96 7.25 -1.69
C MET A 80 -12.78 6.39 -2.65
N ARG A 81 -12.39 5.12 -2.76
CA ARG A 81 -13.21 4.06 -3.35
C ARG A 81 -13.56 3.06 -2.25
N ALA A 82 -14.83 2.98 -1.88
CA ALA A 82 -15.30 2.08 -0.83
C ALA A 82 -15.05 0.60 -1.17
N VAL A 83 -15.22 0.26 -2.45
CA VAL A 83 -14.86 -1.03 -3.04
C VAL A 83 -13.95 -0.74 -4.22
N PHE A 84 -12.76 -1.35 -4.24
CA PHE A 84 -11.83 -1.25 -5.36
C PHE A 84 -11.77 -2.58 -6.10
N GLU A 85 -12.13 -2.54 -7.39
CA GLU A 85 -12.12 -3.73 -8.23
C GLU A 85 -10.70 -4.06 -8.70
N PRO A 86 -10.31 -5.35 -8.75
CA PRO A 86 -9.06 -5.76 -9.36
C PRO A 86 -9.01 -5.36 -10.83
N LEU A 87 -8.09 -4.45 -11.18
CA LEU A 87 -7.91 -3.97 -12.57
C LEU A 87 -7.06 -4.90 -13.43
N GLY A 88 -6.33 -5.84 -12.80
CA GLY A 88 -5.48 -6.78 -13.49
C GLY A 88 -6.25 -7.99 -14.05
N GLU A 89 -5.72 -8.58 -15.11
CA GLU A 89 -6.19 -9.89 -15.57
C GLU A 89 -5.92 -10.97 -14.52
N VAL A 90 -6.75 -12.01 -14.49
CA VAL A 90 -6.44 -13.23 -13.71
C VAL A 90 -5.12 -13.80 -14.24
N PRO A 91 -4.07 -13.90 -13.40
CA PRO A 91 -2.77 -14.33 -13.88
C PRO A 91 -2.83 -15.73 -14.51
N ASN A 92 -2.52 -15.81 -15.80
CA ASN A 92 -2.37 -17.09 -16.49
C ASN A 92 -0.92 -17.58 -16.35
N ARG A 93 -0.70 -18.50 -15.41
CA ARG A 93 0.62 -19.09 -15.12
C ARG A 93 1.28 -19.81 -16.30
N PHE A 94 0.53 -20.11 -17.37
CA PHE A 94 1.04 -20.77 -18.58
C PHE A 94 1.50 -19.79 -19.66
N ARG A 95 1.14 -18.49 -19.56
CA ARG A 95 1.47 -17.48 -20.59
C ARG A 95 2.92 -16.97 -20.48
N ILE A 96 3.51 -16.98 -19.28
CA ILE A 96 4.85 -16.39 -19.02
C ILE A 96 6.02 -17.31 -19.44
N LEU A 97 5.78 -18.60 -19.71
CA LEU A 97 6.87 -19.57 -19.94
C LEU A 97 7.09 -20.00 -21.39
N GLY A 98 6.32 -19.45 -22.32
CA GLY A 98 6.15 -20.14 -23.59
C GLY A 98 5.73 -21.60 -23.33
N THR A 99 5.82 -22.45 -24.34
CA THR A 99 5.36 -23.83 -24.33
C THR A 99 6.08 -24.78 -23.35
N HIS A 100 6.90 -24.29 -22.41
CA HIS A 100 7.71 -25.12 -21.51
C HIS A 100 7.35 -24.90 -20.04
N VAL A 101 6.40 -25.69 -19.54
CA VAL A 101 6.12 -25.82 -18.10
C VAL A 101 7.37 -26.39 -17.41
N SER A 102 7.94 -25.66 -16.46
CA SER A 102 9.07 -26.16 -15.67
C SER A 102 8.64 -27.34 -14.78
N ALA A 103 9.58 -28.20 -14.40
CA ALA A 103 9.29 -29.37 -13.56
C ALA A 103 8.63 -28.98 -12.23
N ALA A 104 9.11 -27.89 -11.59
CA ALA A 104 8.55 -27.36 -10.35
C ALA A 104 7.08 -26.92 -10.49
N GLN A 105 6.66 -26.47 -11.67
CA GLN A 105 5.27 -26.08 -11.91
C GLN A 105 4.36 -27.26 -12.17
N ARG A 106 4.84 -28.33 -12.81
CA ARG A 106 4.06 -29.57 -12.95
C ARG A 106 3.72 -30.15 -11.58
N GLU A 107 4.67 -30.09 -10.65
CA GLU A 107 4.47 -30.54 -9.29
C GLU A 107 3.42 -29.70 -8.54
N GLN A 108 3.44 -28.37 -8.69
CA GLN A 108 2.41 -27.49 -8.13
C GLN A 108 1.02 -27.66 -8.75
N MET A 109 0.94 -28.00 -10.04
CA MET A 109 -0.33 -28.25 -10.74
C MET A 109 -1.00 -29.56 -10.34
N ASN A 110 -0.21 -30.58 -9.97
CA ASN A 110 -0.72 -31.87 -9.51
C ASN A 110 -1.13 -31.86 -8.04
N GLN A 111 -0.97 -30.74 -7.33
CA GLN A 111 -1.49 -30.62 -5.97
C GLN A 111 -2.92 -30.11 -6.01
N GLU A 112 -3.83 -30.91 -5.42
CA GLU A 112 -5.19 -30.49 -5.11
C GLU A 112 -5.17 -29.11 -4.42
N PRO A 113 -5.97 -28.13 -4.88
CA PRO A 113 -6.01 -26.82 -4.26
C PRO A 113 -6.42 -26.99 -2.80
N ARG A 114 -5.49 -26.73 -1.88
CA ARG A 114 -5.80 -26.76 -0.45
C ARG A 114 -6.83 -25.67 -0.17
N ARG A 115 -8.08 -26.07 0.11
CA ARG A 115 -8.99 -25.22 0.85
C ARG A 115 -8.38 -25.02 2.22
N ASN A 116 -7.83 -23.84 2.47
CA ASN A 116 -7.70 -23.37 3.84
C ASN A 116 -9.12 -23.21 4.37
N ALA A 117 -9.65 -24.29 4.95
CA ALA A 117 -10.80 -24.21 5.83
C ALA A 117 -10.33 -23.41 7.05
N LEU A 118 -10.65 -22.11 7.05
CA LEU A 118 -10.66 -21.32 8.26
C LEU A 118 -11.88 -21.78 9.05
N THR A 119 -11.68 -22.78 9.92
CA THR A 119 -12.50 -22.98 11.12
C THR A 119 -12.11 -21.96 12.17
#